data_AF-A0A957VQR7-F1
#
_entry.id   AF-A0A957VQR7-F1
#
_cell.length_a   1.000
_cell.length_b   1.000
_cell.length_c   1.000
_cell.angle_alpha   90.00
_cell.angle_beta   90.00
_cell.angle_gamma   90.00
#
_symmetry.space_group_name_H-M   'P 1'
#
loop_
_entity.id
_entity.type
_entity.pdbx_description
1 polymer ?
#
loop_
_entity_poly.entity_id
_entity_poly.type
_entity_poly.pdbx_seq_one_letter_code
_entity_poly.pdbx_strand_id
1 'polypeptide(L)'
;MKGDLDAFNQLVVTYQNLAYSVAYRTLQDDAAAADAVQDSFIKAYRAIENFQGGSFKSWIIRIVANTCYDQLRSRQRRMTDSLDDMAETEEYVPALEDPAGDPHDRFEQVELGALIERSFAALPADQRLV
;
A
#
# COMPACT_ATOMS: atom_id res chain seq x y z
N MET A 1 16.44 -15.26 13.79
CA MET A 1 15.62 -14.04 13.93
C MET A 1 16.37 -12.74 13.60
N LYS A 2 17.56 -12.41 14.16
CA LYS A 2 18.29 -11.17 13.77
C LYS A 2 18.52 -11.02 12.25
N GLY A 3 18.96 -12.09 11.59
CA GLY A 3 19.21 -12.06 10.14
C GLY A 3 17.98 -11.86 9.25
N ASP A 4 16.78 -12.13 9.76
CA ASP A 4 15.52 -11.92 9.01
C ASP A 4 15.11 -10.44 9.04
N LEU A 5 15.23 -9.82 10.20
CA LEU A 5 15.03 -8.38 10.37
C LEU A 5 16.04 -7.55 9.57
N ASP A 6 17.31 -7.95 9.58
CA ASP A 6 18.37 -7.25 8.82
C ASP A 6 18.12 -7.35 7.30
N ALA A 7 17.66 -8.52 6.81
CA ALA A 7 17.29 -8.70 5.42
C ALA A 7 16.06 -7.86 5.03
N PHE A 8 15.04 -7.82 5.90
CA PHE A 8 13.87 -6.99 5.66
C PHE A 8 14.21 -5.50 5.65
N ASN A 9 15.09 -5.03 6.54
CA ASN A 9 15.54 -3.64 6.56
C ASN A 9 16.19 -3.22 5.23
N GLN A 10 16.91 -4.12 4.55
CA GLN A 10 17.45 -3.84 3.21
C GLN A 10 16.33 -3.65 2.18
N LEU A 11 15.25 -4.43 2.27
CA LEU A 11 14.08 -4.24 1.41
C LEU A 11 13.40 -2.89 1.69
N VAL A 12 13.26 -2.50 2.97
CA VAL A 12 12.71 -1.19 3.34
C VAL A 12 13.52 -0.06 2.69
N VAL A 13 14.84 -0.04 2.90
CA VAL A 13 15.73 1.00 2.35
C VAL A 13 15.66 1.04 0.82
N THR A 14 15.58 -0.12 0.17
CA THR A 14 15.50 -0.24 -1.29
C THR A 14 14.20 0.35 -1.84
N TYR A 15 13.07 0.12 -1.17
CA TYR A 15 11.74 0.42 -1.72
C TYR A 15 11.04 1.63 -1.10
N GLN A 16 11.56 2.21 -0.01
CA GLN A 16 10.89 3.32 0.69
C GLN A 16 10.62 4.54 -0.18
N ASN A 17 11.56 4.94 -1.05
CA ASN A 17 11.39 6.11 -1.91
C ASN A 17 10.31 5.88 -2.98
N LEU A 18 10.26 4.66 -3.51
CA LEU A 18 9.25 4.25 -4.47
C LEU A 18 7.86 4.17 -3.80
N ALA A 19 7.78 3.53 -2.63
CA ALA A 19 6.56 3.45 -1.84
C ALA A 19 6.02 4.84 -1.52
N TYR A 20 6.89 5.75 -1.07
CA TYR A 20 6.55 7.15 -0.80
C TYR A 20 6.05 7.87 -2.05
N SER A 21 6.72 7.71 -3.18
CA SER A 21 6.30 8.34 -4.44
C SER A 21 4.89 7.90 -4.86
N VAL A 22 4.55 6.63 -4.66
CA VAL A 22 3.19 6.12 -4.92
C VAL A 22 2.20 6.67 -3.91
N ALA A 23 2.51 6.61 -2.61
CA ALA A 23 1.63 7.10 -1.56
C ALA A 23 1.34 8.59 -1.71
N TYR A 24 2.37 9.40 -1.97
CA TYR A 24 2.25 10.84 -2.17
C TYR A 24 1.40 11.18 -3.40
N ARG A 25 1.57 10.46 -4.52
CA ARG A 25 0.74 10.67 -5.71
C ARG A 25 -0.74 10.35 -5.46
N THR A 26 -1.01 9.36 -4.62
CA THR A 26 -2.39 8.95 -4.27
C THR A 26 -3.03 9.87 -3.23
N LEU A 27 -2.29 10.25 -2.18
CA LEU A 27 -2.82 10.98 -1.03
C LEU A 27 -2.67 12.50 -1.14
N GLN A 28 -1.72 12.99 -1.95
CA GLN A 28 -1.39 14.41 -2.14
C GLN A 28 -1.13 15.15 -0.81
N ASP A 29 -0.58 14.44 0.18
CA ASP A 29 -0.29 14.93 1.53
C ASP A 29 0.96 14.21 2.05
N ASP A 30 1.99 14.96 2.43
CA ASP A 30 3.29 14.41 2.85
C ASP A 30 3.19 13.57 4.13
N ALA A 31 2.44 14.03 5.13
CA ALA A 31 2.31 13.31 6.40
C ALA A 31 1.54 12.00 6.20
N ALA A 32 0.43 12.07 5.46
CA ALA A 32 -0.36 10.91 5.08
C ALA A 32 0.44 9.88 4.29
N ALA A 33 1.27 10.36 3.35
CA ALA A 33 2.12 9.51 2.55
C ALA A 33 3.18 8.81 3.40
N ALA A 34 3.83 9.53 4.31
CA ALA A 34 4.80 8.96 5.24
C ALA A 34 4.16 7.88 6.13
N ASP A 35 3.00 8.17 6.71
CA ASP A 35 2.25 7.24 7.55
C ASP A 35 1.82 5.99 6.76
N ALA A 36 1.26 6.18 5.55
CA ALA A 36 0.85 5.07 4.70
C ALA A 36 2.02 4.15 4.34
N VAL A 37 3.20 4.71 4.06
CA VAL A 37 4.41 3.92 3.78
C VAL A 37 4.84 3.14 5.00
N GLN A 38 4.86 3.78 6.18
CA GLN A 38 5.23 3.12 7.43
C GLN A 38 4.31 1.94 7.73
N ASP A 39 2.99 2.16 7.71
CA ASP A 39 1.98 1.13 7.91
C ASP A 39 2.12 0.00 6.90
N SER A 40 2.43 0.33 5.65
CA SER A 40 2.61 -0.66 4.58
C SER A 40 3.81 -1.56 4.82
N PHE A 41 4.94 -1.01 5.27
CA PHE A 41 6.09 -1.84 5.63
C PHE A 41 5.86 -2.67 6.88
N ILE A 42 5.08 -2.19 7.86
CA ILE A 42 4.67 -2.99 9.02
C ILE A 42 3.76 -4.16 8.58
N LYS A 43 2.77 -3.89 7.72
CA LYS A 43 1.91 -4.92 7.13
C LYS A 43 2.73 -5.92 6.33
N ALA A 44 3.67 -5.44 5.51
CA ALA A 44 4.55 -6.29 4.73
C ALA A 44 5.43 -7.18 5.61
N TYR A 45 6.03 -6.64 6.68
CA TYR A 45 6.82 -7.43 7.63
C TYR A 45 6.01 -8.57 8.24
N ARG A 46 4.75 -8.30 8.62
CA ARG A 46 3.85 -9.32 9.18
C ARG A 46 3.41 -10.38 8.16
N ALA A 47 3.42 -10.04 6.87
CA ALA A 47 2.94 -10.89 5.79
C ALA A 47 4.06 -11.55 4.98
N ILE A 48 5.33 -11.23 5.28
CA ILE A 48 6.48 -11.65 4.46
C ILE A 48 6.65 -13.17 4.43
N GLU A 49 6.29 -13.86 5.51
CA GLU A 49 6.32 -15.33 5.58
C GLU A 49 5.35 -15.99 4.58
N ASN A 50 4.28 -15.28 4.19
CA ASN A 50 3.30 -15.75 3.21
C ASN A 50 3.66 -15.36 1.78
N PHE A 51 4.73 -14.59 1.56
CA PHE A 51 5.17 -14.19 0.23
C PHE A 51 5.72 -15.40 -0.54
N GLN A 52 4.96 -15.88 -1.52
CA GLN A 52 5.28 -17.07 -2.33
C GLN A 52 6.36 -16.82 -3.40
N GLY A 53 7.15 -15.76 -3.28
CA GLY A 53 8.12 -15.32 -4.27
C GLY A 53 7.54 -14.45 -5.38
N GLY A 54 8.37 -14.15 -6.38
CA GLY A 54 8.05 -13.19 -7.46
C GLY A 54 8.61 -11.80 -7.19
N SER A 55 7.99 -10.78 -7.79
CA SER A 55 8.43 -9.38 -7.68
C SER A 55 8.02 -8.78 -6.33
N PHE A 56 8.97 -8.70 -5.38
CA PHE A 56 8.75 -7.98 -4.12
C PHE A 56 8.28 -6.54 -4.36
N LYS A 57 8.85 -5.87 -5.38
CA LYS A 57 8.45 -4.53 -5.81
C LYS A 57 6.95 -4.45 -6.10
N SER A 58 6.40 -5.39 -6.86
CA SER A 58 4.98 -5.40 -7.21
C SER A 58 4.11 -5.67 -5.98
N TRP A 59 4.57 -6.57 -5.11
CA TRP A 59 3.88 -6.93 -3.88
C TRP A 59 3.81 -5.75 -2.88
N ILE A 60 4.94 -5.08 -2.61
CA ILE A 60 4.95 -3.93 -1.69
C ILE A 60 4.14 -2.75 -2.22
N ILE A 61 4.20 -2.47 -3.52
CA ILE A 61 3.39 -1.41 -4.15
C ILE A 61 1.90 -1.66 -3.93
N ARG A 62 1.46 -2.92 -4.03
CA ARG A 62 0.06 -3.28 -3.80
C ARG A 62 -0.38 -3.05 -2.36
N ILE A 63 0.46 -3.40 -1.39
CA ILE A 63 0.20 -3.10 0.03
C ILE A 63 0.12 -1.58 0.27
N VAL A 64 1.03 -0.81 -0.34
CA VAL A 64 1.04 0.66 -0.27
C VAL A 64 -0.24 1.26 -0.84
N ALA A 65 -0.63 0.84 -2.04
CA ALA A 65 -1.82 1.37 -2.69
C ALA A 65 -3.10 1.05 -1.89
N ASN A 66 -3.25 -0.20 -1.42
CA ASN A 66 -4.38 -0.58 -0.58
C ASN A 66 -4.44 0.27 0.70
N THR A 67 -3.30 0.48 1.36
CA THR A 67 -3.23 1.33 2.56
C THR A 67 -3.62 2.78 2.26
N CYS A 68 -3.22 3.32 1.11
CA CYS A 68 -3.64 4.66 0.70
C CYS A 68 -5.15 4.74 0.45
N TYR A 69 -5.73 3.73 -0.20
CA TYR A 69 -7.18 3.67 -0.44
C TYR A 69 -7.98 3.54 0.86
N ASP A 70 -7.52 2.71 1.79
CA ASP A 70 -8.12 2.60 3.12
C ASP A 70 -8.15 3.96 3.83
N GLN A 71 -7.05 4.72 3.76
CA GLN A 71 -6.99 6.06 4.32
C GLN A 71 -7.94 7.04 3.62
N LEU A 72 -8.01 7.03 2.29
CA LEU A 72 -8.94 7.88 1.54
C LEU A 72 -10.40 7.55 1.88
N ARG A 73 -10.74 6.27 1.97
CA ARG A 73 -12.07 5.79 2.37
C ARG A 73 -12.39 6.18 3.81
N SER A 74 -11.41 6.11 4.72
CA SER A 74 -11.57 6.58 6.12
C SER A 74 -11.77 8.09 6.19
N ARG A 75 -11.01 8.87 5.43
CA ARG A 75 -11.16 10.34 5.34
C ARG A 75 -12.53 10.73 4.81
N GLN A 76 -13.00 10.07 3.74
CA GLN A 76 -14.31 10.31 3.18
C GLN A 76 -15.42 10.00 4.18
N ARG A 77 -15.34 8.85 4.89
CA ARG A 77 -16.28 8.50 5.97
C ARG A 77 -16.29 9.54 7.08
N ARG A 78 -15.12 9.96 7.59
CA ARG A 78 -15.06 11.03 8.62
C ARG A 78 -15.66 12.35 8.15
N MET A 79 -15.54 12.69 6.87
CA MET A 79 -16.17 13.87 6.30
C MET A 79 -17.69 13.72 6.18
N THR A 80 -18.20 12.53 5.87
CA THR A 80 -19.65 12.26 5.84
C THR A 80 -20.24 12.16 7.25
N ASP A 81 -19.53 11.54 8.19
CA ASP A 81 -19.95 11.39 9.59
C ASP A 81 -19.87 12.74 10.33
N SER A 82 -18.98 13.65 9.92
CA SER A 82 -18.98 15.04 10.39
C SER A 82 -20.22 15.84 9.94
N LEU A 83 -20.96 15.34 8.95
CA LEU A 83 -22.25 15.91 8.51
C LEU A 83 -23.45 15.15 9.08
N ASP A 84 -23.25 13.89 9.48
CA ASP A 84 -24.26 12.97 10.02
C ASP A 84 -23.65 12.31 11.28
N ASP A 85 -23.71 13.04 12.39
CA ASP A 85 -23.16 12.59 13.67
C ASP A 85 -23.82 11.25 14.07
N MET A 86 -22.99 10.26 14.46
CA MET A 86 -23.32 8.98 15.13
C MET A 86 -23.51 7.71 14.24
N ALA A 87 -22.43 6.97 13.94
CA ALA A 87 -22.45 5.50 13.89
C ALA A 87 -21.04 4.85 13.96
N GLU A 88 -20.81 4.14 15.06
CA GLU A 88 -19.89 3.02 15.34
C GLU A 88 -18.61 2.81 14.49
N THR A 89 -17.46 2.93 15.18
CA THR A 89 -16.14 2.52 14.70
C THR A 89 -16.02 1.00 14.71
N GLU A 90 -16.24 0.37 13.56
CA GLU A 90 -15.72 -0.99 13.33
C GLU A 90 -14.23 -0.92 12.97
N GLU A 91 -13.42 -1.59 13.79
CA GLU A 91 -11.99 -1.79 13.58
C GLU A 91 -11.78 -2.73 12.37
N TYR A 92 -11.62 -2.13 11.19
CA TYR A 92 -11.31 -2.87 9.96
C TYR A 92 -9.87 -3.38 10.01
N VAL A 93 -9.72 -4.66 10.33
CA VAL A 93 -8.49 -5.41 10.08
C VAL A 93 -8.41 -5.65 8.57
N PRO A 94 -7.40 -5.12 7.86
CA PRO A 94 -7.27 -5.41 6.43
C PRO A 94 -6.89 -6.88 6.31
N ALA A 95 -7.86 -7.71 5.97
CA ALA A 95 -7.63 -9.08 5.56
C ALA A 95 -6.77 -9.01 4.30
N LEU A 96 -5.51 -9.42 4.41
CA LEU A 96 -4.69 -9.71 3.25
C LEU A 96 -5.27 -10.99 2.64
N GLU A 97 -6.35 -10.85 1.88
CA GLU A 97 -7.09 -12.00 1.36
C GLU A 97 -6.31 -12.74 0.27
N ASP A 98 -6.49 -14.06 0.37
CA ASP A 98 -6.11 -15.17 -0.50
C ASP A 98 -6.16 -14.79 -2.01
N PRO A 99 -5.28 -15.31 -2.89
CA PRO A 99 -5.28 -15.02 -4.33
C PRO A 99 -6.57 -15.42 -5.08
N ALA A 100 -7.54 -16.02 -4.38
CA ALA A 100 -8.84 -16.45 -4.88
C ALA A 100 -10.01 -15.53 -4.43
N GLY A 101 -9.74 -14.28 -4.04
CA GLY A 101 -10.74 -13.28 -3.60
C GLY A 101 -11.92 -13.01 -4.56
N ASP A 102 -12.95 -12.35 -4.02
CA ASP A 102 -14.25 -12.03 -4.64
C ASP A 102 -14.09 -11.38 -6.04
N PRO A 103 -14.97 -11.67 -7.01
CA PRO A 103 -14.96 -11.01 -8.32
C PRO A 103 -14.86 -9.48 -8.28
N HIS A 104 -15.39 -8.83 -7.24
CA HIS A 104 -15.30 -7.38 -7.05
C HIS A 104 -13.85 -6.93 -6.78
N ASP A 105 -13.15 -7.63 -5.89
CA ASP A 105 -11.75 -7.35 -5.56
C ASP A 105 -10.83 -7.57 -6.77
N ARG A 106 -11.14 -8.53 -7.64
CA ARG A 106 -10.36 -8.76 -8.87
C ARG A 106 -10.45 -7.58 -9.83
N PHE A 107 -11.60 -6.89 -9.90
CA PHE A 107 -11.76 -5.73 -10.75
C PHE A 107 -10.97 -4.54 -10.21
N GLU A 108 -11.06 -4.28 -8.90
CA GLU A 108 -10.24 -3.28 -8.22
C GLU A 108 -8.74 -3.59 -8.38
N GLN A 109 -8.34 -4.86 -8.36
CA GLN A 109 -6.94 -5.27 -8.54
C GLN A 109 -6.42 -5.06 -9.97
N VAL A 110 -7.25 -5.29 -10.99
CA VAL A 110 -6.89 -5.03 -12.40
C VAL A 110 -6.79 -3.52 -12.64
N GLU A 111 -7.72 -2.74 -12.08
CA GLU A 111 -7.67 -1.28 -12.15
C GLU A 111 -6.47 -0.71 -11.38
N LEU A 112 -6.18 -1.28 -10.21
CA LEU A 112 -5.00 -0.96 -9.41
C LEU A 112 -3.71 -1.26 -10.18
N GLY A 113 -3.62 -2.42 -10.84
CA GLY A 113 -2.51 -2.77 -11.73
C GLY A 113 -2.32 -1.74 -12.85
N ALA A 114 -3.40 -1.35 -13.52
CA ALA A 114 -3.37 -0.35 -14.58
C ALA A 114 -3.00 1.06 -14.07
N LEU A 115 -3.46 1.44 -12.87
CA LEU A 115 -3.10 2.70 -12.22
C LEU A 115 -1.62 2.72 -11.79
N ILE A 116 -1.13 1.60 -11.28
CA ILE A 116 0.28 1.42 -10.94
C ILE A 116 1.14 1.53 -12.21
N GLU A 117 0.75 0.87 -13.30
CA GLU A 117 1.46 0.95 -14.58
C GLU A 117 1.50 2.37 -15.16
N ARG A 118 0.38 3.11 -15.15
CA ARG A 118 0.39 4.52 -15.59
C ARG A 118 1.22 5.41 -14.68
N SER A 119 1.21 5.14 -13.37
CA SER A 119 2.05 5.86 -12.40
C SER A 119 3.54 5.58 -12.65
N PHE A 120 3.89 4.34 -13.00
CA PHE A 120 5.24 3.99 -13.43
C PHE A 120 5.64 4.67 -14.75
N ALA A 121 4.73 4.78 -15.72
CA ALA A 121 4.98 5.48 -16.98
C ALA A 121 5.21 7.00 -16.81
N ALA A 122 4.67 7.58 -15.73
CA ALA A 122 4.85 8.98 -15.37
C ALA A 122 6.03 9.24 -14.40
N LEU A 123 6.82 8.22 -14.05
CA LEU A 123 8.10 8.43 -13.38
C LEU A 123 9.18 8.67 -14.46
N PRO A 124 9.98 9.74 -14.36
CA PRO A 124 11.14 9.93 -15.24
C PRO A 124 12.02 8.67 -15.21
N ALA A 125 12.61 8.33 -16.35
CA ALA A 125 13.37 7.10 -16.58
C ALA A 125 14.75 7.05 -15.87
N ASP A 126 14.83 7.48 -14.61
CA ASP A 126 16.08 7.65 -13.87
C ASP A 126 16.15 6.84 -12.57
N GLN A 127 15.57 5.63 -12.59
CA GLN A 127 15.81 4.59 -11.59
C GLN A 127 16.09 3.23 -12.23
N ARG A 128 16.84 3.23 -13.34
CA ARG A 128 17.72 2.11 -13.69
C ARG A 128 19.10 2.47 -13.13
N LEU A 129 19.79 1.47 -12.56
CA LEU A 129 21.14 1.50 -11.95
C LEU A 129 21.08 1.71 -10.42
N VAL A 130 21.62 0.85 -9.57
CA VAL A 130 22.61 -0.25 -9.69
C VAL A 130 22.17 -1.41 -8.80
#